data_AF-A0AAV9FC94-F1
#
_entry.id   AF-A0AAV9FC94-F1
#
_cell.length_a   1.000
_cell.length_b   1.000
_cell.length_c   1.000
_cell.angle_alpha   90.00
_cell.angle_beta   90.00
_cell.angle_gamma   90.00
#
_symmetry.space_group_name_H-M   'P 1'
#
loop_
_entity.id
_entity.type
_entity.pdbx_description
1 polymer ?
#
loop_
_entity_poly.entity_id
_entity_poly.type
_entity_poly.pdbx_seq_one_letter_code
_entity_poly.pdbx_strand_id
1 'polypeptide(L)'
;MHGQPRKPARIEDAAVSTAKAEALRNLQTQFIHNHRNRIYTDESIEVSTKLLEVNPEIYTAWNYRKLAVQNRLGSVADPEAIKSVLDEELRVVKTRDAFRFKDLDLTWGFSLCLFVCVKAEVALKQNPKAYGAWHHRKWVLKKGHSSIDRELRLLGLLLKLDGRNFHGWNHMR
;
A
#
# COMPACT_ATOMS: atom_id res chain seq x y z
N MET A 1 9.37 17.43 -1.23
CA MET A 1 9.88 18.32 -0.16
C MET A 1 11.25 17.92 0.39
N HIS A 2 11.72 16.67 0.28
CA HIS A 2 13.04 16.29 0.78
C HIS A 2 13.96 15.77 -0.32
N GLY A 3 15.21 16.24 -0.32
CA GLY A 3 16.32 15.62 -1.04
C GLY A 3 16.27 15.63 -2.57
N GLN A 4 15.33 16.33 -3.22
CA GLN A 4 15.30 16.38 -4.67
C GLN A 4 16.39 17.33 -5.21
N PRO A 5 17.38 16.82 -5.97
CA PRO A 5 18.35 17.67 -6.62
C PRO A 5 17.66 18.50 -7.71
N ARG A 6 17.97 19.79 -7.77
CA ARG A 6 17.39 20.70 -8.78
C ARG A 6 17.97 20.35 -10.15
N LYS A 7 17.12 19.93 -11.08
CA LYS A 7 17.46 19.73 -12.50
C LYS A 7 16.79 20.81 -13.36
N PRO A 8 17.41 21.27 -14.45
CA PRO A 8 16.79 22.21 -15.38
C PRO A 8 15.58 21.55 -16.07
N ALA A 9 14.48 22.29 -16.20
CA ALA A 9 13.25 21.78 -16.80
C ALA A 9 13.38 21.64 -18.33
N ARG A 10 13.17 20.44 -18.87
CA ARG A 10 13.01 20.22 -20.31
C ARG A 10 11.54 20.37 -20.72
N ILE A 11 11.29 20.84 -21.94
CA ILE A 11 9.93 21.05 -22.47
C ILE A 11 9.13 19.73 -22.52
N GLU A 12 9.78 18.63 -22.89
CA GLU A 12 9.17 17.28 -22.91
C GLU A 12 8.76 16.82 -21.50
N ASP A 13 9.62 17.07 -20.49
CA ASP A 13 9.31 16.75 -19.09
C ASP A 13 8.14 17.59 -18.56
N ALA A 14 8.00 18.83 -19.04
CA ALA A 14 6.89 19.70 -18.68
C ALA A 14 5.55 19.19 -19.22
N ALA A 15 5.50 18.77 -20.50
CA ALA A 15 4.28 18.20 -21.10
C ALA A 15 3.87 16.86 -20.45
N VAL A 16 4.84 16.01 -20.09
CA VAL A 16 4.57 14.79 -19.33
C VAL A 16 4.07 15.10 -17.92
N SER A 17 4.61 16.14 -17.28
CA SER A 17 4.18 16.58 -15.95
C SER A 17 2.76 17.16 -15.95
N THR A 18 2.37 17.91 -16.99
CA THR A 18 1.01 18.46 -17.10
C THR A 18 -0.03 17.37 -17.32
N ALA A 19 0.22 16.42 -18.23
CA ALA A 19 -0.68 15.29 -18.48
C ALA A 19 -0.90 14.43 -17.21
N LYS A 20 0.17 14.19 -16.42
CA LYS A 20 0.07 13.50 -15.13
C LYS A 20 -0.75 14.29 -14.12
N ALA A 21 -0.59 15.62 -14.08
CA ALA A 21 -1.37 16.48 -13.19
C ALA A 21 -2.86 16.48 -13.53
N GLU A 22 -3.21 16.48 -14.82
CA GLU A 22 -4.60 16.38 -15.28
C GLU A 22 -5.24 15.04 -14.94
N ALA A 23 -4.52 13.93 -15.20
CA ALA A 23 -4.99 12.60 -14.80
C ALA A 23 -5.23 12.50 -13.29
N LEU A 24 -4.35 13.08 -12.47
CA LEU A 24 -4.51 13.12 -11.01
C LEU A 24 -5.73 13.95 -10.60
N ARG A 25 -5.98 15.10 -11.22
CA ARG A 25 -7.17 15.93 -10.95
C ARG A 25 -8.46 15.19 -11.26
N ASN A 26 -8.49 14.45 -12.38
CA ASN A 26 -9.64 13.64 -12.75
C ASN A 26 -9.91 12.53 -11.73
N LEU A 27 -8.85 11.81 -11.30
CA LEU A 27 -8.94 10.80 -10.24
C LEU A 27 -9.42 11.40 -8.91
N GLN A 28 -8.90 12.56 -8.51
CA GLN A 28 -9.32 13.25 -7.29
C GLN A 28 -10.80 13.66 -7.36
N THR A 29 -11.26 14.14 -8.51
CA THR A 29 -12.66 14.54 -8.71
C THR A 29 -13.60 13.35 -8.56
N GLN A 30 -13.28 12.22 -9.21
CA GLN A 30 -14.03 10.98 -9.09
C GLN A 30 -14.02 10.47 -7.64
N PHE A 31 -12.86 10.47 -6.98
CA PHE A 31 -12.73 10.05 -5.58
C PHE A 31 -13.60 10.90 -4.65
N ILE A 32 -13.57 12.23 -4.79
CA ILE A 32 -14.38 13.14 -3.96
C ILE A 32 -15.87 12.90 -4.18
N HIS A 33 -16.30 12.68 -5.43
CA HIS A 33 -17.68 12.35 -5.74
C HIS A 33 -18.12 11.06 -5.04
N ASN A 34 -17.34 9.97 -5.19
CA ASN A 34 -17.63 8.68 -4.57
C ASN A 34 -17.66 8.78 -3.04
N HIS A 35 -16.72 9.52 -2.45
CA HIS A 35 -16.64 9.73 -1.01
C HIS A 35 -17.87 10.48 -0.47
N ARG A 36 -18.28 11.56 -1.13
CA ARG A 36 -19.45 12.36 -0.71
C ARG A 36 -20.74 11.56 -0.79
N ASN A 37 -20.88 10.74 -1.82
CA ASN A 37 -22.08 9.93 -2.06
C ASN A 37 -22.04 8.55 -1.37
N ARG A 38 -20.98 8.24 -0.62
CA ARG A 38 -20.79 6.95 0.07
C ARG A 38 -20.94 5.74 -0.86
N ILE A 39 -20.43 5.86 -2.08
CA ILE A 39 -20.45 4.79 -3.08
C ILE A 39 -19.27 3.87 -2.78
N TYR A 40 -19.49 2.57 -2.56
CA TYR A 40 -18.43 1.61 -2.19
C TYR A 40 -18.30 0.42 -3.16
N THR A 41 -18.54 0.67 -4.45
CA THR A 41 -18.38 -0.36 -5.51
C THR A 41 -16.90 -0.71 -5.72
N ASP A 42 -16.62 -1.84 -6.37
CA ASP A 42 -15.25 -2.27 -6.66
C ASP A 42 -14.48 -1.22 -7.49
N GLU A 43 -15.14 -0.57 -8.44
CA GLU A 43 -14.54 0.50 -9.25
C GLU A 43 -14.19 1.72 -8.40
N SER A 44 -15.04 2.06 -7.44
CA SER A 44 -14.80 3.19 -6.54
C SER A 44 -13.61 2.97 -5.61
N ILE A 45 -13.39 1.71 -5.18
CA ILE A 45 -12.23 1.32 -4.39
C ILE A 45 -10.98 1.33 -5.26
N GLU A 46 -11.07 0.87 -6.50
CA GLU A 46 -9.95 0.91 -7.47
C GLU A 46 -9.46 2.34 -7.73
N VAL A 47 -10.37 3.32 -7.81
CA VAL A 47 -9.98 4.75 -7.90
C VAL A 47 -9.16 5.18 -6.67
N SER A 48 -9.53 4.72 -5.47
CA SER A 48 -8.76 5.01 -4.26
C SER A 48 -7.39 4.32 -4.26
N THR A 49 -7.29 3.11 -4.83
CA THR A 49 -6.03 2.38 -5.01
C THR A 49 -5.09 3.20 -5.90
N LYS A 50 -5.55 3.60 -7.08
CA LYS A 50 -4.76 4.42 -8.03
C LYS A 50 -4.31 5.75 -7.41
N LEU A 51 -5.15 6.36 -6.58
CA LEU A 51 -4.81 7.60 -5.88
C LEU A 51 -3.68 7.38 -4.85
N LEU A 52 -3.72 6.28 -4.11
CA LEU A 52 -2.71 5.90 -3.12
C LEU A 52 -1.39 5.43 -3.77
N GLU A 53 -1.44 4.86 -4.97
CA GLU A 53 -0.25 4.55 -5.78
C GLU A 53 0.47 5.81 -6.27
N VAL A 54 -0.23 6.94 -6.41
CA VAL A 54 0.39 8.23 -6.73
C VAL A 54 0.93 8.90 -5.47
N ASN A 55 0.17 8.86 -4.38
CA ASN A 55 0.59 9.41 -3.10
C ASN A 55 0.01 8.62 -1.91
N PRO A 56 0.82 7.79 -1.24
CA PRO A 56 0.36 6.96 -0.12
C PRO A 56 0.12 7.77 1.17
N GLU A 57 0.44 9.07 1.23
CA GLU A 57 0.20 9.93 2.40
C GLU A 57 -1.21 10.52 2.46
N ILE A 58 -2.05 10.27 1.44
CA ILE A 58 -3.42 10.81 1.41
C ILE A 58 -4.29 10.10 2.46
N TYR A 59 -4.34 10.67 3.65
CA TYR A 59 -5.08 10.12 4.80
C TYR A 59 -6.58 9.93 4.52
N THR A 60 -7.19 10.85 3.77
CA THR A 60 -8.61 10.78 3.39
C THR A 60 -8.93 9.54 2.55
N ALA A 61 -8.02 9.12 1.68
CA ALA A 61 -8.17 7.92 0.88
C ALA A 61 -8.12 6.65 1.75
N TRP A 62 -7.20 6.59 2.72
CA TRP A 62 -7.16 5.50 3.69
C TRP A 62 -8.41 5.42 4.58
N ASN A 63 -8.99 6.56 4.96
CA ASN A 63 -10.24 6.58 5.72
C ASN A 63 -11.43 6.11 4.88
N TYR A 64 -11.51 6.54 3.62
CA TYR A 64 -12.54 6.06 2.70
C TYR A 64 -12.47 4.54 2.53
N ARG A 65 -11.27 3.97 2.37
CA ARG A 65 -11.08 2.51 2.31
C ARG A 65 -11.57 1.83 3.58
N LYS A 66 -11.25 2.36 4.78
CA LYS A 66 -11.77 1.81 6.04
C LYS A 66 -13.30 1.76 6.06
N LEU A 67 -13.96 2.83 5.60
CA LEU A 67 -15.42 2.88 5.51
C LEU A 67 -15.97 1.85 4.52
N ALA A 68 -15.33 1.71 3.35
CA ALA A 68 -15.70 0.72 2.35
C ALA A 68 -15.58 -0.72 2.89
N VAL A 69 -14.50 -1.02 3.62
CA VAL A 69 -14.31 -2.32 4.27
C VAL A 69 -15.34 -2.56 5.35
N GLN A 70 -15.63 -1.56 6.20
CA GLN A 70 -16.68 -1.69 7.21
C GLN A 70 -18.05 -1.94 6.59
N ASN A 71 -18.36 -1.32 5.45
CA ASN A 71 -19.60 -1.55 4.72
C ASN A 71 -19.69 -2.99 4.20
N ARG A 72 -18.60 -3.51 3.60
CA ARG A 72 -18.52 -4.92 3.14
C ARG A 72 -18.61 -5.93 4.29
N LEU A 73 -17.98 -5.64 5.43
CA LEU A 73 -18.04 -6.50 6.60
C LEU A 73 -19.41 -6.48 7.27
N GLY A 74 -20.14 -5.36 7.19
CA GLY A 74 -21.51 -5.27 7.70
C GLY A 74 -22.50 -6.16 6.93
N SER A 75 -22.20 -6.50 5.67
CA SER A 75 -23.04 -7.37 4.84
C SER A 75 -22.63 -8.84 4.86
N VAL A 76 -21.47 -9.19 5.42
CA VAL A 76 -20.91 -10.55 5.41
C VAL A 76 -20.84 -11.09 6.84
N ALA A 77 -21.58 -12.16 7.13
CA ALA A 77 -21.57 -12.83 8.43
C ALA A 77 -20.55 -13.99 8.53
N ASP A 78 -20.06 -14.49 7.39
CA ASP A 78 -19.17 -15.65 7.35
C ASP A 78 -17.71 -15.28 7.73
N PRO A 79 -17.11 -15.93 8.74
CA PRO A 79 -15.74 -15.64 9.18
C PRO A 79 -14.66 -15.83 8.11
N GLU A 80 -14.82 -16.78 7.18
CA GLU A 80 -13.81 -17.03 6.15
C GLU A 80 -13.89 -16.00 5.02
N ALA A 81 -15.10 -15.58 4.65
CA ALA A 81 -15.30 -14.44 3.75
C ALA A 81 -14.77 -13.13 4.35
N ILE A 82 -14.97 -12.88 5.66
CA ILE A 82 -14.39 -11.73 6.37
C ILE A 82 -12.85 -11.76 6.27
N LYS A 83 -12.25 -12.91 6.55
CA LYS A 83 -10.80 -13.10 6.44
C LYS A 83 -10.31 -12.87 5.01
N SER A 84 -11.01 -13.35 4.00
CA SER A 84 -10.68 -13.11 2.58
C SER A 84 -10.72 -11.64 2.21
N VAL A 85 -11.75 -10.89 2.65
CA VAL A 85 -11.86 -9.44 2.41
C VAL A 85 -10.71 -8.69 3.09
N LEU A 86 -10.39 -9.02 4.33
CA LEU A 86 -9.28 -8.39 5.06
C LEU A 86 -7.92 -8.75 4.47
N ASP A 87 -7.75 -9.97 3.96
CA ASP A 87 -6.53 -10.37 3.26
C ASP A 87 -6.39 -9.68 1.90
N GLU A 88 -7.49 -9.44 1.18
CA GLU A 88 -7.52 -8.66 -0.06
C GLU A 88 -7.20 -7.17 0.19
N GLU A 89 -7.69 -6.59 1.28
CA GLU A 89 -7.35 -5.22 1.67
C GLU A 89 -5.89 -5.10 2.11
N LEU A 90 -5.41 -6.09 2.86
CA LEU A 90 -3.99 -6.23 3.07
C LEU A 90 -3.26 -6.48 1.75
N ARG A 91 -3.85 -7.03 0.67
CA ARG A 91 -3.21 -7.16 -0.65
C ARG A 91 -3.03 -5.84 -1.38
N VAL A 92 -3.91 -4.86 -1.18
CA VAL A 92 -3.66 -3.49 -1.68
C VAL A 92 -2.48 -2.84 -0.97
N VAL A 93 -2.20 -3.29 0.25
CA VAL A 93 -0.94 -2.98 0.96
C VAL A 93 0.18 -3.96 0.58
N LYS A 94 -0.10 -5.24 0.32
CA LYS A 94 0.87 -6.29 -0.07
C LYS A 94 1.11 -6.26 -1.58
N THR A 95 1.92 -7.18 -2.03
CA THR A 95 2.28 -7.39 -3.43
C THR A 95 1.55 -8.57 -4.01
N ARG A 96 1.33 -8.58 -5.33
CA ARG A 96 1.10 -9.82 -6.09
C ARG A 96 2.24 -10.79 -5.78
N ASP A 97 1.93 -11.87 -5.07
CA ASP A 97 2.82 -13.01 -4.92
C ASP A 97 2.95 -13.68 -6.29
N ALA A 98 4.10 -13.46 -6.94
CA ALA A 98 4.62 -14.35 -7.96
C ALA A 98 6.09 -14.63 -7.63
N PHE A 99 6.32 -15.33 -6.52
CA PHE A 99 7.51 -16.14 -6.36
C PHE A 99 7.13 -17.45 -5.68
N ARG A 100 7.08 -18.51 -6.49
CA ARG A 100 6.97 -19.89 -6.05
C ARG A 100 8.32 -20.24 -5.43
N PHE A 101 8.44 -20.13 -4.11
CA PHE A 101 9.60 -20.63 -3.37
C PHE A 101 9.56 -22.17 -3.40
N LYS A 102 10.10 -22.78 -4.45
CA LYS A 102 10.51 -24.19 -4.40
C LYS A 102 11.95 -24.44 -4.85
N ASP A 103 12.57 -23.57 -5.61
CA ASP A 103 13.93 -23.84 -6.11
C ASP A 103 14.80 -22.60 -5.94
N LEU A 104 15.61 -22.55 -4.87
CA LEU A 104 16.79 -21.68 -4.84
C LEU A 104 17.92 -22.39 -4.09
N ASP A 105 18.76 -23.05 -4.87
CA ASP A 105 20.01 -23.66 -4.43
C ASP A 105 20.98 -22.61 -3.87
N LEU A 106 21.66 -23.01 -2.80
CA LEU A 106 22.42 -22.20 -1.85
C LEU A 106 23.78 -21.68 -2.34
N THR A 107 24.09 -21.73 -3.63
CA THR A 107 25.49 -21.58 -4.09
C THR A 107 25.76 -20.41 -5.02
N TRP A 108 24.77 -19.63 -5.43
CA TRP A 108 25.02 -18.44 -6.25
C TRP A 108 24.23 -17.21 -5.79
N GLY A 109 24.96 -16.19 -5.33
CA GLY A 109 24.54 -14.80 -5.54
C GLY A 109 24.08 -14.02 -4.30
N PHE A 110 25.03 -13.61 -3.47
CA PHE A 110 24.89 -12.46 -2.57
C PHE A 110 24.42 -11.18 -3.30
N SER A 111 24.56 -11.12 -4.65
CA SER A 111 24.09 -10.02 -5.48
C SER A 111 22.63 -10.12 -5.95
N LEU A 112 21.98 -11.29 -5.89
CA LEU A 112 20.58 -11.46 -6.32
C LEU A 112 19.60 -11.49 -5.14
N CYS A 113 20.08 -11.79 -3.94
CA CYS A 113 19.31 -11.68 -2.69
C CYS A 113 18.79 -10.25 -2.46
N LEU A 114 19.56 -9.23 -2.86
CA LEU A 114 19.11 -7.82 -2.79
C LEU A 114 17.96 -7.52 -3.77
N PHE A 115 17.86 -8.24 -4.88
CA PHE A 115 16.80 -8.06 -5.87
C PHE A 115 15.52 -8.86 -5.53
N VAL A 116 15.67 -9.97 -4.79
CA VAL A 116 14.56 -10.83 -4.34
C VAL A 116 13.92 -10.32 -3.03
N CYS A 117 14.68 -9.69 -2.13
CA CYS A 117 14.16 -9.27 -0.83
C CYS A 117 13.35 -7.95 -0.83
N VAL A 118 13.44 -7.10 -1.86
CA VAL A 118 12.89 -5.73 -1.81
C VAL A 118 11.49 -5.61 -2.44
N LYS A 119 10.80 -6.72 -2.75
CA LYS A 119 9.40 -6.66 -3.21
C LYS A 119 8.36 -6.62 -2.07
N ALA A 120 8.55 -5.81 -1.03
CA ALA A 120 7.58 -5.61 0.07
C ALA A 120 6.66 -4.36 -0.11
N GLU A 121 5.37 -4.55 -0.42
CA GLU A 121 4.28 -3.56 -0.18
C GLU A 121 4.24 -2.29 -1.06
N VAL A 122 3.19 -2.08 -1.85
CA VAL A 122 3.13 -1.02 -2.89
C VAL A 122 3.27 0.39 -2.30
N ALA A 123 2.54 0.67 -1.22
CA ALA A 123 2.58 1.99 -0.55
C ALA A 123 3.85 2.21 0.29
N LEU A 124 4.29 1.21 1.06
CA LEU A 124 5.48 1.33 1.92
C LEU A 124 6.80 1.24 1.13
N LYS A 125 6.82 0.66 -0.07
CA LYS A 125 7.96 0.79 -1.00
C LYS A 125 8.18 2.22 -1.44
N GLN A 126 7.10 2.87 -1.88
CA GLN A 126 7.19 4.22 -2.40
C GLN A 126 7.57 5.19 -1.29
N ASN A 127 6.99 4.99 -0.11
CA ASN A 127 7.32 5.77 1.07
C ASN A 127 7.26 4.90 2.33
N PRO A 128 8.42 4.41 2.82
CA PRO A 128 8.49 3.59 4.04
C PRO A 128 8.01 4.28 5.31
N LYS A 129 7.82 5.61 5.25
CA LYS A 129 7.36 6.46 6.35
C LYS A 129 5.89 6.87 6.21
N ALA A 130 5.17 6.31 5.24
CA ALA A 130 3.76 6.62 5.01
C ALA A 130 2.88 6.30 6.22
N TYR A 131 2.53 7.34 6.98
CA TYR A 131 1.82 7.19 8.25
C TYR A 131 0.44 6.57 8.04
N GLY A 132 -0.26 7.00 6.98
CA GLY A 132 -1.57 6.47 6.61
C GLY A 132 -1.55 4.96 6.35
N ALA A 133 -0.53 4.47 5.66
CA ALA A 133 -0.37 3.05 5.34
C ALA A 133 -0.12 2.22 6.62
N TRP A 134 0.82 2.64 7.48
CA TRP A 134 1.10 1.98 8.76
C TRP A 134 -0.12 1.94 9.68
N HIS A 135 -0.87 3.04 9.76
CA HIS A 135 -2.07 3.12 10.59
C HIS A 135 -3.22 2.28 10.03
N HIS A 136 -3.40 2.26 8.70
CA HIS A 136 -4.39 1.40 8.05
C HIS A 136 -4.06 -0.08 8.29
N ARG A 137 -2.78 -0.46 8.14
CA ARG A 137 -2.32 -1.82 8.42
C ARG A 137 -2.59 -2.28 9.85
N LYS A 138 -2.24 -1.45 10.85
CA LYS A 138 -2.53 -1.73 12.27
C LYS A 138 -4.03 -1.90 12.52
N TRP A 139 -4.86 -1.10 11.83
CA TRP A 139 -6.32 -1.21 11.92
C TRP A 139 -6.84 -2.54 11.35
N VAL A 140 -6.32 -3.00 10.22
CA VAL A 140 -6.71 -4.30 9.64
C VAL A 140 -6.28 -5.45 10.56
N LEU A 141 -5.04 -5.44 11.06
CA LEU A 141 -4.54 -6.46 11.98
C LEU A 141 -5.37 -6.56 13.27
N LYS A 142 -5.84 -5.42 13.81
CA LYS A 142 -6.70 -5.37 15.00
C LYS A 142 -8.05 -6.08 14.79
N LYS A 143 -8.45 -6.39 13.56
CA LYS A 143 -9.64 -7.20 13.28
C LYS A 143 -9.45 -8.69 13.56
N GLY A 144 -8.22 -9.16 13.78
CA GLY A 144 -7.95 -10.50 14.33
C GLY A 144 -7.92 -11.65 13.31
N HIS A 145 -8.05 -11.38 12.01
CA HIS A 145 -8.12 -12.41 10.97
C HIS A 145 -6.81 -12.61 10.18
N SER A 146 -5.74 -11.91 10.55
CA SER A 146 -4.48 -11.91 9.80
C SER A 146 -3.37 -12.67 10.54
N SER A 147 -2.51 -13.37 9.79
CA SER A 147 -1.36 -14.09 10.35
C SER A 147 -0.30 -13.12 10.90
N ILE A 148 -0.11 -13.14 12.22
CA ILE A 148 0.91 -12.36 12.93
C ILE A 148 2.32 -12.75 12.46
N ASP A 149 2.58 -14.03 12.21
CA ASP A 149 3.89 -14.50 11.73
C ASP A 149 4.28 -13.85 10.40
N ARG A 150 3.32 -13.66 9.50
CA ARG A 150 3.55 -12.99 8.23
C ARG A 150 3.89 -11.50 8.44
N GLU A 151 3.25 -10.86 9.41
CA GLU A 151 3.54 -9.48 9.78
C GLU A 151 4.96 -9.31 10.32
N LEU A 152 5.36 -10.17 11.25
CA LEU A 152 6.70 -10.14 11.84
C LEU A 152 7.79 -10.37 10.79
N ARG A 153 7.56 -11.29 9.84
CA ARG A 153 8.49 -11.49 8.71
C ARG A 153 8.62 -10.24 7.85
N LEU A 154 7.52 -9.56 7.56
CA LEU A 154 7.57 -8.31 6.80
C LEU A 154 8.33 -7.22 7.56
N LEU A 155 8.02 -7.00 8.84
CA LEU A 155 8.73 -6.03 9.67
C LEU A 155 10.23 -6.32 9.70
N GLY A 156 10.61 -7.59 9.83
CA GLY A 156 12.00 -8.01 9.76
C GLY A 156 12.69 -7.63 8.43
N LEU A 157 11.98 -7.73 7.30
CA LEU A 157 12.51 -7.28 6.00
C LEU A 157 12.63 -5.76 5.92
N LEU A 158 11.61 -5.01 6.35
CA LEU A 158 11.60 -3.55 6.32
C LEU A 158 12.67 -2.94 7.24
N LEU A 159 12.87 -3.51 8.43
CA LEU A 159 13.89 -3.08 9.38
C LEU A 159 15.30 -3.51 8.96
N LYS A 160 15.45 -4.62 8.23
CA LYS A 160 16.73 -4.95 7.58
C LYS A 160 17.10 -3.94 6.49
N LEU A 161 16.10 -3.43 5.76
CA LEU A 161 16.31 -2.43 4.71
C LEU A 161 16.62 -1.05 5.30
N ASP A 162 15.89 -0.63 6.34
CA ASP A 162 16.14 0.60 7.09
C ASP A 162 15.97 0.36 8.59
N GLY A 163 17.08 0.05 9.27
CA GLY A 163 17.09 -0.19 10.71
C GLY A 163 16.73 1.05 11.55
N ARG A 164 16.70 2.24 10.95
CA ARG A 164 16.30 3.50 11.61
C ARG A 164 14.83 3.86 11.34
N ASN A 165 14.06 2.99 10.67
CA ASN A 165 12.65 3.25 10.41
C ASN A 165 11.83 3.22 11.70
N PHE A 166 11.61 4.40 12.28
CA PHE A 166 10.81 4.60 13.49
C PHE A 166 9.39 4.02 13.37
N HIS A 167 8.76 4.11 12.19
CA HIS A 167 7.40 3.60 11.99
C HIS A 167 7.35 2.08 12.08
N GLY A 168 8.34 1.39 11.51
CA GLY A 168 8.46 -0.07 11.62
C GLY A 168 8.66 -0.52 13.06
N TRP A 169 9.55 0.14 13.81
CA TRP A 169 9.77 -0.15 15.24
C TRP A 169 8.54 0.14 16.09
N ASN A 170 7.82 1.22 15.82
CA ASN A 170 6.59 1.56 16.54
C ASN A 170 5.43 0.59 16.18
N HIS A 171 5.43 0.00 14.99
CA HIS A 171 4.44 -1.00 14.59
C HIS A 171 4.63 -2.34 15.30
N MET A 172 5.87 -2.67 15.70
CA MET A 172 6.21 -3.87 16.45
C MET A 172 5.77 -3.83 17.93
N ARG A 173 5.44 -2.63 18.45
CA ARG A 173 4.94 -2.40 19.80
C ARG A 173 3.41 -2.44 19.87
#